data_AF-A0AB38Q4Q2-F1
#
_entry.id   AF-A0AB38Q4Q2-F1
#
_cell.length_a   1.000
_cell.length_b   1.000
_cell.length_c   1.000
_cell.angle_alpha   90.00
_cell.angle_beta   90.00
_cell.angle_gamma   90.00
#
_symmetry.space_group_name_H-M   'P 1'
#
loop_
_entity.id
_entity.type
_entity.pdbx_description
1 polymer ?
#
loop_
_entity_poly.entity_id
_entity_poly.type
_entity_poly.pdbx_seq_one_letter_code
_entity_poly.pdbx_strand_id
1 'polypeptide(L)'
;MDGSNIGLGVIYYNKIFTTLFYIACAIIMYKICKTIGFDDKKSKITSFLWLTTPIAIFSQFIFGQYDIFTVFFTLLGVYFYFKNDDFKFALFFGIALTFKYFAAFIFIILLIYREKNIIKTIKQCAIFIIPFAIELLIYISDSAFREGVFGFGANSFIFGLTLKTEYGMNIKIFLMFWIFICGYTYFNEVKNKSENEKYIFYYLSLVSFMLFGLSHWHPQWIIFITPFLVFGTVINKKYNFLCY
;
A
#
# COMPACT_ATOMS: atom_id res chain seq x y z
N MET A 1 27.25 18.00 -14.43
CA MET A 1 26.11 18.53 -15.19
C MET A 1 25.41 19.51 -14.28
N ASP A 2 25.50 20.81 -14.57
CA ASP A 2 24.83 21.84 -13.77
C ASP A 2 23.32 21.60 -13.80
N GLY A 3 22.71 21.43 -12.62
CA GLY A 3 21.27 21.23 -12.45
C GLY A 3 20.41 22.46 -12.80
N SER A 4 21.00 23.48 -13.43
CA SER A 4 20.36 24.75 -13.78
C SER A 4 19.48 24.70 -15.04
N ASN A 5 19.49 23.59 -15.78
CA ASN A 5 18.69 23.41 -17.00
C ASN A 5 17.71 22.23 -16.93
N ILE A 6 17.16 21.91 -15.75
CA ILE A 6 15.92 21.12 -15.73
C ILE A 6 14.81 22.06 -16.22
N GLY A 7 14.48 21.97 -17.51
CA GLY A 7 13.45 22.80 -18.10
C GLY A 7 12.17 22.72 -17.28
N LEU A 8 11.56 23.88 -17.00
CA LEU A 8 10.31 24.00 -16.24
C LEU A 8 9.26 22.97 -16.69
N GLY A 9 9.21 22.65 -17.99
CA GLY A 9 8.35 21.61 -18.55
C GLY A 9 8.54 20.21 -17.93
N VAL A 10 9.77 19.79 -17.60
CA VAL A 10 10.04 18.49 -16.95
C VAL A 10 9.55 18.50 -15.50
N ILE A 11 9.72 19.62 -14.80
CA ILE A 11 9.23 19.80 -13.43
C ILE A 11 7.69 19.78 -13.40
N TYR A 12 7.05 20.53 -14.31
CA TYR A 12 5.60 20.54 -14.43
C TYR A 12 5.06 19.17 -14.86
N TYR A 13 5.70 18.50 -15.81
CA TYR A 13 5.30 17.16 -16.24
C TYR A 13 5.31 16.18 -15.06
N ASN A 14 6.40 16.10 -14.30
CA ASN A 14 6.51 15.18 -13.17
C ASN A 14 5.51 15.49 -12.05
N LYS A 15 5.25 16.77 -11.76
CA LYS A 15 4.27 17.16 -10.73
C LYS A 15 2.83 16.97 -11.18
N ILE A 16 2.49 17.33 -12.42
CA ILE A 16 1.15 17.15 -12.97
C ILE A 16 0.83 15.66 -13.08
N PHE A 17 1.76 14.86 -13.60
CA PHE A 17 1.53 13.44 -13.80
C PHE A 17 1.29 12.70 -12.49
N THR A 18 2.12 12.93 -11.46
CA THR A 18 1.89 12.35 -10.13
C THR A 18 0.60 12.88 -9.50
N THR A 19 0.23 14.14 -9.73
CA THR A 19 -1.03 14.72 -9.24
C THR A 19 -2.27 14.07 -9.90
N LEU A 20 -2.20 13.72 -11.18
CA LEU A 20 -3.29 12.98 -11.83
C LEU A 20 -3.53 11.63 -11.16
N PHE A 21 -2.46 10.92 -10.76
CA PHE A 21 -2.58 9.68 -10.00
C PHE A 21 -3.13 9.92 -8.58
N TYR A 22 -2.76 11.02 -7.94
CA TYR A 22 -3.34 11.42 -6.65
C TYR A 22 -4.86 11.63 -6.72
N ILE A 23 -5.34 12.30 -7.78
CA ILE A 23 -6.77 12.46 -8.04
C ILE A 23 -7.41 11.11 -8.40
N ALA A 24 -6.73 10.28 -9.19
CA ALA A 24 -7.21 8.95 -9.54
C ALA A 24 -7.38 8.05 -8.30
N CYS A 25 -6.50 8.14 -7.29
CA CYS A 25 -6.66 7.47 -6.00
C CYS A 25 -8.01 7.83 -5.36
N ALA A 26 -8.41 9.11 -5.37
CA ALA A 26 -9.70 9.55 -4.83
C ALA A 26 -10.89 8.84 -5.52
N ILE A 27 -10.81 8.68 -6.85
CA ILE A 27 -11.81 7.98 -7.67
C ILE A 27 -11.85 6.49 -7.32
N ILE A 28 -10.68 5.84 -7.16
CA ILE A 28 -10.61 4.43 -6.78
C ILE A 28 -11.14 4.23 -5.36
N MET A 29 -10.85 5.11 -4.42
CA MET A 29 -11.39 5.05 -3.06
C MET A 29 -12.91 5.17 -3.03
N TYR A 30 -13.50 6.08 -3.83
CA TYR A 30 -14.95 6.14 -4.03
C TYR A 30 -15.50 4.79 -4.51
N LYS A 31 -14.88 4.21 -5.54
CA LYS A 31 -15.31 2.92 -6.12
C LYS A 31 -15.17 1.76 -5.13
N ILE A 32 -14.13 1.75 -4.29
CA ILE A 32 -13.97 0.78 -3.20
C ILE A 32 -15.15 0.91 -2.23
N CYS A 33 -15.44 2.12 -1.75
CA CYS A 33 -16.57 2.38 -0.85
C CYS A 33 -17.90 1.92 -1.44
N LYS A 34 -18.17 2.21 -2.72
CA LYS A 34 -19.37 1.71 -3.41
C LYS A 34 -19.42 0.18 -3.49
N THR A 35 -18.27 -0.47 -3.69
CA THR A 35 -18.19 -1.93 -3.82
C THR A 35 -18.49 -2.65 -2.50
N ILE A 36 -18.06 -2.08 -1.36
CA ILE A 36 -18.34 -2.60 -0.01
C ILE A 36 -19.70 -2.16 0.56
N GLY A 37 -20.56 -1.56 -0.29
CA GLY A 37 -21.94 -1.22 0.07
C GLY A 37 -22.14 0.11 0.79
N PHE A 38 -21.17 1.04 0.76
CA PHE A 38 -21.41 2.38 1.30
C PHE A 38 -22.35 3.20 0.40
N ASP A 39 -23.14 4.07 1.01
CA ASP A 39 -23.95 5.04 0.28
C ASP A 39 -23.07 6.06 -0.46
N ASP A 40 -23.70 6.83 -1.35
CA ASP A 40 -23.03 7.82 -2.18
C ASP A 40 -22.38 8.95 -1.36
N LYS A 41 -23.08 9.49 -0.35
CA LYS A 41 -22.60 10.58 0.51
C LYS A 41 -21.32 10.14 1.22
N LYS A 42 -21.35 8.98 1.86
CA LYS A 42 -20.23 8.40 2.59
C LYS A 42 -19.03 8.13 1.67
N SER A 43 -19.28 7.62 0.46
CA SER A 43 -18.22 7.38 -0.52
C SER A 43 -17.57 8.68 -1.01
N LYS A 44 -18.36 9.74 -1.24
CA LYS A 44 -17.84 11.07 -1.59
C LYS A 44 -17.03 11.69 -0.45
N ILE A 45 -17.48 11.53 0.80
CA ILE A 45 -16.73 11.96 1.99
C ILE A 45 -15.37 11.24 2.05
N THR A 46 -15.30 9.94 1.78
CA THR A 46 -14.00 9.22 1.71
C THR A 46 -13.05 9.86 0.70
N SER A 47 -13.51 10.13 -0.53
CA SER A 47 -12.67 10.76 -1.55
C SER A 47 -12.26 12.18 -1.19
N PHE A 48 -13.18 12.95 -0.59
CA PHE A 48 -12.87 14.28 -0.10
C PHE A 48 -11.80 14.24 1.00
N LEU A 49 -11.98 13.38 2.02
CA LEU A 49 -11.02 13.22 3.09
C LEU A 49 -9.64 12.81 2.57
N TRP A 50 -9.56 11.91 1.59
CA TRP A 50 -8.30 11.60 0.91
C TRP A 50 -7.65 12.85 0.33
N LEU A 51 -8.39 13.59 -0.51
CA LEU A 51 -7.88 14.77 -1.20
C LEU A 51 -7.42 15.87 -0.23
N THR A 52 -8.07 16.00 0.93
CA THR A 52 -7.82 17.05 1.91
C THR A 52 -6.98 16.61 3.11
N THR A 53 -6.55 15.35 3.19
CA THR A 53 -5.76 14.87 4.33
C THR A 53 -4.39 15.58 4.32
N PRO A 54 -4.00 16.30 5.40
CA PRO A 54 -2.76 17.08 5.42
C PRO A 54 -1.53 16.23 5.13
N ILE A 55 -1.50 14.99 5.63
CA ILE A 55 -0.40 14.04 5.42
C ILE A 55 -0.27 13.67 3.93
N ALA A 56 -1.40 13.45 3.26
CA ALA A 56 -1.42 13.09 1.84
C ALA A 56 -1.01 14.28 0.97
N ILE A 57 -1.50 15.48 1.29
CA ILE A 57 -1.09 16.74 0.64
C ILE A 57 0.40 17.01 0.84
N PHE A 58 0.88 16.86 2.07
CA PHE A 58 2.28 17.06 2.43
C PHE A 58 3.19 16.16 1.60
N SER A 59 2.93 14.86 1.58
CA SER A 59 3.73 13.94 0.78
C SER A 59 3.61 14.22 -0.72
N GLN A 60 2.39 14.35 -1.25
CA GLN A 60 2.17 14.49 -2.69
C GLN A 60 2.66 15.83 -3.25
N PHE A 61 2.38 16.97 -2.61
CA PHE A 61 2.61 18.28 -3.23
C PHE A 61 3.93 18.93 -2.80
N ILE A 62 4.45 18.59 -1.62
CA ILE A 62 5.74 19.10 -1.16
C ILE A 62 6.88 18.23 -1.71
N PHE A 63 6.78 16.90 -1.59
CA PHE A 63 7.80 16.00 -2.14
C PHE A 63 7.58 15.66 -3.61
N GLY A 64 6.33 15.43 -4.05
CA GLY A 64 6.03 15.22 -5.47
C GLY A 64 6.68 13.99 -6.10
N GLN A 65 6.89 12.93 -5.31
CA GLN A 65 7.59 11.72 -5.74
C GLN A 65 6.65 10.69 -6.38
N TYR A 66 7.24 9.67 -6.99
CA TYR A 66 6.55 8.56 -7.65
C TYR A 66 5.83 7.61 -6.68
N ASP A 67 5.92 7.83 -5.36
CA ASP A 67 5.27 7.02 -4.32
C ASP A 67 3.74 6.91 -4.54
N ILE A 68 3.13 7.93 -5.16
CA ILE A 68 1.70 7.90 -5.49
C ILE A 68 1.32 6.78 -6.46
N PHE A 69 2.24 6.32 -7.31
CA PHE A 69 1.98 5.18 -8.19
C PHE A 69 1.82 3.90 -7.37
N THR A 70 2.65 3.68 -6.35
CA THR A 70 2.49 2.55 -5.41
C THR A 70 1.11 2.59 -4.75
N VAL A 71 0.70 3.77 -4.26
CA VAL A 71 -0.61 3.95 -3.62
C VAL A 71 -1.74 3.63 -4.59
N PHE A 72 -1.69 4.20 -5.79
CA PHE A 72 -2.70 4.00 -6.81
C PHE A 72 -2.87 2.52 -7.19
N PHE A 73 -1.76 1.83 -7.49
CA PHE A 73 -1.81 0.42 -7.88
C PHE A 73 -2.18 -0.49 -6.71
N THR A 74 -1.80 -0.15 -5.48
CA THR A 74 -2.26 -0.83 -4.26
C THR A 74 -3.77 -0.67 -4.09
N LEU A 75 -4.31 0.55 -4.26
CA LEU A 75 -5.75 0.80 -4.21
C LEU A 75 -6.50 0.08 -5.34
N LEU A 76 -5.94 -0.01 -6.54
CA LEU A 76 -6.52 -0.84 -7.61
C LEU A 76 -6.55 -2.31 -7.23
N GLY A 77 -5.47 -2.84 -6.66
CA GLY A 77 -5.43 -4.19 -6.11
C GLY A 77 -6.52 -4.41 -5.08
N VAL A 78 -6.68 -3.50 -4.11
CA VAL A 78 -7.76 -3.54 -3.10
C VAL A 78 -9.15 -3.44 -3.74
N TYR A 79 -9.33 -2.63 -4.77
CA TYR A 79 -10.59 -2.53 -5.49
C TYR A 79 -10.97 -3.86 -6.15
N PHE A 80 -10.02 -4.49 -6.86
CA PHE A 80 -10.27 -5.79 -7.50
C PHE A 80 -10.37 -6.95 -6.51
N TYR A 81 -9.70 -6.81 -5.36
CA TYR A 81 -9.96 -7.66 -4.20
C TYR A 81 -11.47 -7.62 -3.88
N PHE A 82 -12.05 -6.47 -3.54
CA PHE A 82 -13.49 -6.41 -3.19
C PHE A 82 -14.43 -6.76 -4.37
N LYS A 83 -13.99 -6.65 -5.62
CA LYS A 83 -14.73 -7.13 -6.80
C LYS A 83 -14.67 -8.65 -7.01
N ASN A 84 -13.90 -9.39 -6.21
CA ASN A 84 -13.64 -10.83 -6.37
C ASN A 84 -12.99 -11.18 -7.72
N ASP A 85 -12.15 -10.28 -8.26
CA ASP A 85 -11.32 -10.53 -9.45
C ASP A 85 -9.89 -10.81 -9.00
N ASP A 86 -9.59 -12.07 -8.71
CA ASP A 86 -8.33 -12.46 -8.09
C ASP A 86 -7.12 -12.20 -9.02
N PHE A 87 -7.28 -12.39 -10.34
CA PHE A 87 -6.21 -12.10 -11.29
C PHE A 87 -5.80 -10.62 -11.25
N LYS A 88 -6.78 -9.71 -11.35
CA LYS A 88 -6.47 -8.27 -11.31
C LYS A 88 -6.01 -7.83 -9.92
N PHE A 89 -6.54 -8.43 -8.85
CA PHE A 89 -6.04 -8.22 -7.50
C PHE A 89 -4.53 -8.46 -7.42
N ALA A 90 -4.05 -9.65 -7.78
CA ALA A 90 -2.62 -9.96 -7.73
C ALA A 90 -1.80 -9.14 -8.73
N LEU A 91 -2.30 -8.94 -9.96
CA LEU A 91 -1.61 -8.19 -11.00
C LEU A 91 -1.33 -6.74 -10.57
N PHE A 92 -2.33 -6.03 -10.06
CA PHE A 92 -2.14 -4.62 -9.66
C PHE A 92 -1.28 -4.47 -8.41
N PHE A 93 -1.35 -5.41 -7.47
CA PHE A 93 -0.37 -5.47 -6.38
C PHE A 93 1.05 -5.74 -6.90
N GLY A 94 1.21 -6.59 -7.92
CA GLY A 94 2.49 -6.85 -8.57
C GLY A 94 3.04 -5.62 -9.28
N ILE A 95 2.20 -4.82 -9.92
CA ILE A 95 2.61 -3.53 -10.48
C ILE A 95 2.98 -2.55 -9.36
N ALA A 96 2.27 -2.54 -8.23
CA ALA A 96 2.67 -1.71 -7.10
C ALA A 96 4.04 -2.10 -6.52
N LEU A 97 4.39 -3.40 -6.57
CA LEU A 97 5.66 -3.94 -6.11
C LEU A 97 6.86 -3.38 -6.88
N THR A 98 6.73 -3.12 -8.18
CA THR A 98 7.80 -2.54 -9.02
C THR A 98 8.19 -1.13 -8.55
N PHE A 99 7.25 -0.40 -7.94
CA PHE A 99 7.53 0.92 -7.38
C PHE A 99 8.08 0.85 -5.95
N LYS A 100 7.42 0.06 -5.08
CA LYS A 100 7.82 -0.08 -3.66
C LYS A 100 7.42 -1.44 -3.09
N TYR A 101 8.37 -2.06 -2.39
CA TYR A 101 8.19 -3.35 -1.70
C TYR A 101 7.14 -3.36 -0.59
N PHE A 102 6.72 -2.19 -0.10
CA PHE A 102 5.61 -2.03 0.84
C PHE A 102 4.34 -2.80 0.42
N ALA A 103 4.03 -2.79 -0.89
CA ALA A 103 2.84 -3.43 -1.43
C ALA A 103 2.77 -4.94 -1.10
N ALA A 104 3.90 -5.62 -0.94
CA ALA A 104 3.95 -7.04 -0.60
C ALA A 104 3.32 -7.35 0.76
N PHE A 105 3.56 -6.52 1.78
CA PHE A 105 3.03 -6.76 3.13
C PHE A 105 1.50 -6.64 3.16
N ILE A 106 0.95 -5.71 2.40
CA ILE A 106 -0.49 -5.52 2.24
C ILE A 106 -1.10 -6.66 1.41
N PHE A 107 -0.48 -7.02 0.28
CA PHE A 107 -0.92 -8.11 -0.59
C PHE A 107 -1.07 -9.43 0.16
N ILE A 108 -0.03 -9.82 0.91
CA ILE A 108 0.00 -11.11 1.61
C ILE A 108 -1.13 -11.19 2.64
N ILE A 109 -1.39 -10.12 3.40
CA ILE A 109 -2.47 -10.11 4.41
C ILE A 109 -3.83 -10.26 3.76
N LEU A 110 -4.07 -9.58 2.64
CA LEU A 110 -5.31 -9.74 1.89
C LEU A 110 -5.44 -11.16 1.31
N LEU A 111 -4.36 -11.69 0.76
CA LEU A 111 -4.33 -13.02 0.16
C LEU A 111 -4.65 -14.11 1.18
N ILE A 112 -3.95 -14.14 2.31
CA ILE A 112 -4.16 -15.17 3.35
C ILE A 112 -5.49 -14.99 4.09
N TYR A 113 -6.01 -13.77 4.16
CA TYR A 113 -7.33 -13.53 4.73
C TYR A 113 -8.42 -14.15 3.85
N ARG A 114 -8.30 -14.02 2.53
CA ARG A 114 -9.24 -14.55 1.54
C ARG A 114 -9.08 -16.04 1.26
N GLU A 115 -7.84 -16.47 0.99
CA GLU A 115 -7.55 -17.76 0.38
C GLU A 115 -6.79 -18.66 1.35
N LYS A 116 -7.38 -19.82 1.63
CA LYS A 116 -6.81 -20.85 2.52
C LYS A 116 -6.27 -22.04 1.73
N ASN A 117 -6.61 -22.16 0.45
CA ASN A 117 -6.10 -23.20 -0.43
C ASN A 117 -4.69 -22.86 -0.91
N ILE A 118 -3.71 -23.67 -0.50
CA ILE A 118 -2.29 -23.46 -0.81
C ILE A 118 -1.99 -23.36 -2.32
N ILE A 119 -2.67 -24.13 -3.17
CA ILE A 119 -2.44 -24.11 -4.62
C ILE A 119 -2.90 -22.78 -5.21
N LYS A 120 -4.06 -22.28 -4.79
CA LYS A 120 -4.56 -20.97 -5.22
C LYS A 120 -3.67 -19.84 -4.69
N THR A 121 -3.21 -19.93 -3.45
CA THR A 121 -2.24 -18.99 -2.88
C THR A 121 -0.96 -18.93 -3.71
N ILE A 122 -0.38 -20.08 -4.09
CA ILE A 122 0.81 -20.13 -4.94
C ILE A 122 0.55 -19.48 -6.30
N LYS A 123 -0.60 -19.76 -6.93
CA LYS A 123 -0.97 -19.11 -8.21
C LYS A 123 -1.07 -17.60 -8.09
N GLN A 124 -1.67 -17.09 -7.01
CA GLN A 124 -1.78 -15.65 -6.76
C GLN A 124 -0.40 -15.00 -6.52
N CYS A 125 0.47 -15.65 -5.74
CA CYS A 125 1.84 -15.21 -5.56
C CYS A 125 2.62 -15.19 -6.88
N ALA A 126 2.41 -16.17 -7.76
CA ALA A 126 3.04 -16.18 -9.08
C ALA A 126 2.60 -14.97 -9.91
N ILE A 127 1.30 -14.68 -9.99
CA ILE A 127 0.77 -13.49 -10.71
C ILE A 127 1.34 -12.19 -10.12
N PHE A 128 1.41 -12.10 -8.78
CA PHE A 128 1.95 -10.95 -8.08
C PHE A 128 3.43 -10.68 -8.39
N ILE A 129 4.25 -11.72 -8.56
CA ILE A 129 5.69 -11.56 -8.85
C ILE A 129 5.96 -11.25 -10.33
N ILE A 130 5.07 -11.60 -11.26
CA ILE A 130 5.31 -11.43 -12.70
C ILE A 130 5.73 -10.01 -13.11
N PRO A 131 5.05 -8.92 -12.70
CA PRO A 131 5.47 -7.57 -13.11
C PRO A 131 6.88 -7.20 -12.66
N PHE A 132 7.24 -7.55 -11.41
CA PHE A 132 8.59 -7.34 -10.88
C PHE A 132 9.63 -8.21 -11.57
N ALA A 133 9.29 -9.46 -11.89
CA ALA A 133 10.19 -10.33 -12.65
C ALA A 133 10.44 -9.78 -14.06
N ILE A 134 9.42 -9.23 -14.73
CA ILE A 134 9.58 -8.59 -16.05
C ILE A 134 10.48 -7.35 -15.94
N GLU A 135 10.24 -6.47 -14.98
CA GLU A 135 11.11 -5.30 -14.72
C GLU A 135 12.56 -5.73 -14.51
N LEU A 136 12.76 -6.72 -13.63
CA LEU A 136 14.08 -7.28 -13.34
C LEU A 136 14.74 -7.81 -14.61
N LEU A 137 14.05 -8.62 -15.41
CA LEU A 137 14.61 -9.19 -16.64
C LEU A 137 15.00 -8.13 -17.67
N ILE A 138 14.24 -7.04 -17.78
CA ILE A 138 14.53 -5.95 -18.72
C ILE A 138 15.79 -5.18 -18.29
N TYR A 139 15.94 -4.90 -16.99
CA TYR A 139 16.95 -3.95 -16.50
C TYR A 139 18.15 -4.58 -15.76
N ILE A 140 18.16 -5.89 -15.49
CA ILE A 140 19.24 -6.55 -14.72
C ILE A 140 20.63 -6.38 -15.34
N SER A 141 20.71 -6.22 -16.66
CA SER A 141 21.98 -6.01 -17.36
C SER A 141 22.57 -4.61 -17.10
N ASP A 142 21.74 -3.62 -16.76
CA ASP A 142 22.15 -2.25 -16.49
C ASP A 142 22.81 -2.13 -15.10
N SER A 143 24.00 -1.52 -15.04
CA SER A 143 24.75 -1.37 -13.79
C SER A 143 24.10 -0.40 -12.82
N ALA A 144 23.51 0.70 -13.32
CA ALA A 144 22.82 1.68 -12.49
C ALA A 144 21.55 1.09 -11.88
N PHE A 145 20.83 0.24 -12.62
CA PHE A 145 19.72 -0.52 -12.08
C PHE A 145 20.17 -1.46 -10.95
N ARG A 146 21.23 -2.26 -11.18
CA ARG A 146 21.73 -3.18 -10.14
C ARG A 146 22.17 -2.45 -8.88
N GLU A 147 22.90 -1.35 -9.02
CA GLU A 147 23.33 -0.53 -7.90
C GLU A 147 22.13 0.11 -7.18
N GLY A 148 21.20 0.70 -7.92
CA GLY A 148 20.03 1.36 -7.36
C GLY A 148 19.05 0.40 -6.65
N VAL A 149 18.83 -0.79 -7.20
CA VAL A 149 17.85 -1.75 -6.67
C VAL A 149 18.43 -2.65 -5.60
N PHE A 150 19.61 -3.23 -5.83
CA PHE A 150 20.24 -4.14 -4.86
C PHE A 150 21.12 -3.44 -3.83
N GLY A 151 21.68 -2.27 -4.18
CA GLY A 151 22.53 -1.48 -3.29
C GLY A 151 21.77 -0.57 -2.30
N PHE A 152 20.50 -0.26 -2.54
CA PHE A 152 19.69 0.64 -1.68
C PHE A 152 19.51 0.13 -0.24
N GLY A 153 19.63 -1.18 0.00
CA GLY A 153 19.55 -1.74 1.35
C GLY A 153 18.15 -1.63 1.98
N ALA A 154 17.06 -1.79 1.21
CA ALA A 154 15.68 -1.71 1.71
C ALA A 154 15.42 -2.54 2.99
N ASN A 155 16.15 -3.65 3.16
CA ASN A 155 16.07 -4.51 4.34
C ASN A 155 16.45 -3.80 5.64
N SER A 156 17.42 -2.87 5.62
CA SER A 156 17.83 -2.14 6.83
C SER A 156 16.76 -1.17 7.29
N PHE A 157 15.99 -0.61 6.35
CA PHE A 157 14.88 0.28 6.67
C PHE A 157 13.78 -0.47 7.42
N ILE A 158 13.29 -1.58 6.84
CA ILE A 158 12.14 -2.30 7.39
C ILE A 158 12.53 -3.13 8.61
N PHE A 159 13.68 -3.78 8.56
CA PHE A 159 14.12 -4.77 9.56
C PHE A 159 15.23 -4.28 10.48
N GLY A 160 15.49 -2.96 10.51
CA GLY A 160 16.54 -2.37 11.35
C GLY A 160 16.27 -2.46 12.84
N LEU A 161 15.00 -2.41 13.26
CA LEU A 161 14.63 -2.57 14.67
C LEU A 161 14.68 -4.05 15.09
N THR A 162 15.67 -4.40 15.90
CA THR A 162 15.89 -5.77 16.39
C THR A 162 15.96 -5.83 17.90
N LEU A 163 15.34 -6.85 18.51
CA LEU A 163 15.62 -7.25 19.88
C LEU A 163 16.74 -8.30 19.90
N LYS A 164 17.80 -8.01 20.64
CA LYS A 164 18.90 -8.95 20.92
C LYS A 164 18.52 -9.80 22.13
N THR A 165 18.54 -11.12 21.97
CA THR A 165 18.38 -12.05 23.10
C THR A 165 19.72 -12.39 23.71
N GLU A 166 19.72 -12.82 24.97
CA GLU A 166 20.93 -13.28 25.67
C GLU A 166 21.61 -14.48 24.97
N TYR A 167 20.84 -15.24 24.19
CA TYR A 167 21.31 -16.35 23.36
C TYR A 167 21.88 -15.93 21.99
N GLY A 168 22.09 -14.63 21.77
CA GLY A 168 22.68 -14.10 20.53
C GLY A 168 21.73 -14.07 19.32
N MET A 169 20.42 -14.28 19.50
CA MET A 169 19.45 -14.18 18.41
C MET A 169 18.99 -12.73 18.22
N ASN A 170 18.82 -12.32 16.95
CA ASN A 170 18.28 -11.00 16.59
C ASN A 170 16.85 -11.14 16.06
N ILE A 171 15.87 -10.77 16.88
CA ILE A 171 14.44 -10.81 16.50
C ILE A 171 14.06 -9.50 15.82
N LYS A 172 13.71 -9.57 14.53
CA LYS A 172 13.22 -8.42 13.75
C LYS A 172 11.80 -8.07 14.16
N ILE A 173 11.63 -6.91 14.79
CA ILE A 173 10.38 -6.56 15.49
C ILE A 173 9.21 -6.39 14.55
N PHE A 174 9.40 -5.67 13.44
CA PHE A 174 8.37 -5.53 12.42
C PHE A 174 7.91 -6.89 11.88
N LEU A 175 8.86 -7.78 11.55
CA LEU A 175 8.57 -9.09 10.99
C LEU A 175 7.78 -9.97 11.98
N MET A 176 8.14 -9.93 13.27
CA MET A 176 7.43 -10.65 14.33
C MET A 176 5.95 -10.24 14.41
N PHE A 177 5.67 -8.93 14.49
CA PHE A 177 4.29 -8.44 14.55
C PHE A 177 3.52 -8.70 13.25
N TRP A 178 4.18 -8.55 12.11
CA TRP A 178 3.56 -8.82 10.81
C TRP A 178 3.19 -10.31 10.67
N ILE A 179 4.07 -11.24 11.06
CA ILE A 179 3.76 -12.68 11.10
C ILE A 179 2.60 -12.96 12.06
N PHE A 180 2.55 -12.30 13.21
CA PHE A 180 1.44 -12.44 14.16
C PHE A 180 0.10 -12.00 13.54
N ILE A 181 0.06 -10.86 12.84
CA ILE A 181 -1.14 -10.43 12.10
C ILE A 181 -1.50 -11.44 11.02
N CYS A 182 -0.51 -11.96 10.28
CA CYS A 182 -0.76 -12.99 9.28
C CYS A 182 -1.37 -14.26 9.89
N GLY A 183 -0.86 -14.74 11.02
CA GLY A 183 -1.45 -15.86 11.75
C GLY A 183 -2.86 -15.56 12.24
N TYR A 184 -3.07 -14.40 12.86
CA TYR A 184 -4.38 -13.97 13.36
C TYR A 184 -5.42 -13.88 12.25
N THR A 185 -5.08 -13.25 11.13
CA THR A 185 -5.95 -13.13 9.94
C THR A 185 -6.15 -14.47 9.22
N TYR A 186 -5.19 -15.40 9.32
CA TYR A 186 -5.33 -16.75 8.79
C TYR A 186 -6.34 -17.58 9.57
N PHE A 187 -6.28 -17.57 10.91
CA PHE A 187 -7.12 -18.41 11.77
C PHE A 187 -8.49 -17.82 12.10
N ASN A 188 -8.68 -16.50 11.99
CA ASN A 188 -9.99 -15.90 12.21
C ASN A 188 -10.95 -16.22 11.07
N GLU A 189 -11.89 -17.13 11.33
CA GLU A 189 -12.94 -17.50 10.39
C GLU A 189 -13.96 -16.38 10.18
N VAL A 190 -14.32 -16.18 8.92
CA VAL A 190 -15.20 -15.11 8.45
C VAL A 190 -16.67 -15.52 8.68
N LYS A 191 -17.25 -15.13 9.82
CA LYS A 191 -18.65 -15.46 10.16
C LYS A 191 -19.73 -14.65 9.41
N ASN A 192 -19.46 -13.39 9.03
CA ASN A 192 -20.44 -12.52 8.35
C ASN A 192 -19.78 -11.60 7.31
N LYS A 193 -20.16 -11.71 6.03
CA LYS A 193 -19.44 -11.10 4.90
C LYS A 193 -19.39 -9.55 4.94
N SER A 194 -20.49 -8.86 5.29
CA SER A 194 -20.55 -7.39 5.18
C SER A 194 -19.87 -6.62 6.34
N GLU A 195 -19.87 -7.16 7.56
CA GLU A 195 -19.08 -6.60 8.66
C GLU A 195 -17.60 -6.94 8.50
N ASN A 196 -17.29 -8.10 7.92
CA ASN A 196 -15.91 -8.57 7.73
C ASN A 196 -15.11 -7.79 6.70
N GLU A 197 -15.74 -7.29 5.63
CA GLU A 197 -15.06 -6.41 4.66
C GLU A 197 -14.53 -5.12 5.29
N LYS A 198 -15.15 -4.65 6.37
CA LYS A 198 -14.68 -3.46 7.12
C LYS A 198 -13.46 -3.76 7.99
N TYR A 199 -13.35 -4.98 8.53
CA TYR A 199 -12.21 -5.38 9.36
C TYR A 199 -10.89 -5.40 8.59
N ILE A 200 -10.95 -5.65 7.28
CA ILE A 200 -9.79 -5.60 6.39
C ILE A 200 -9.07 -4.26 6.50
N PHE A 201 -9.79 -3.15 6.44
CA PHE A 201 -9.18 -1.82 6.52
C PHE A 201 -8.51 -1.53 7.86
N TYR A 202 -8.99 -2.14 8.96
CA TYR A 202 -8.29 -2.08 10.24
C TYR A 202 -6.96 -2.85 10.20
N TYR A 203 -6.94 -4.05 9.61
CA TYR A 203 -5.68 -4.80 9.42
C TYR A 203 -4.70 -4.03 8.52
N LEU A 204 -5.17 -3.45 7.43
CA LEU A 204 -4.31 -2.65 6.54
C LEU A 204 -3.78 -1.39 7.23
N SER A 205 -4.60 -0.73 8.05
CA SER A 205 -4.19 0.40 8.88
C SER A 205 -3.15 -0.01 9.92
N LEU A 206 -3.34 -1.15 10.58
CA LEU A 206 -2.44 -1.67 11.60
C LEU A 206 -1.07 -2.02 11.01
N VAL A 207 -1.03 -2.68 9.86
CA VAL A 207 0.21 -3.05 9.16
C VAL A 207 0.96 -1.80 8.71
N SER A 208 0.23 -0.83 8.17
CA SER A 208 0.81 0.45 7.78
C SER A 208 1.36 1.18 9.01
N PHE A 209 0.63 1.21 10.12
CA PHE A 209 1.10 1.81 11.37
C PHE A 209 2.36 1.12 11.91
N MET A 210 2.42 -0.21 11.88
CA MET A 210 3.60 -0.96 12.27
C MET A 210 4.81 -0.63 11.38
N LEU A 211 4.58 -0.50 10.07
CA LEU A 211 5.66 -0.19 9.13
C LEU A 211 6.23 1.22 9.34
N PHE A 212 5.42 2.20 9.71
CA PHE A 212 5.91 3.56 10.02
C PHE A 212 6.27 3.76 11.50
N GLY A 213 5.81 2.88 12.40
CA GLY A 213 6.14 2.94 13.83
C GLY A 213 7.39 2.15 14.21
N LEU A 214 7.74 1.10 13.46
CA LEU A 214 8.76 0.11 13.84
C LEU A 214 9.91 -0.02 12.82
N SER A 215 9.88 0.77 11.75
CA SER A 215 10.91 0.78 10.71
C SER A 215 11.47 2.19 10.53
N HIS A 216 12.63 2.31 9.90
CA HIS A 216 13.10 3.60 9.41
C HIS A 216 12.31 4.00 8.16
N TRP A 217 12.00 5.28 8.03
CA TRP A 217 11.26 5.80 6.88
C TRP A 217 11.66 7.24 6.57
N HIS A 218 11.42 7.63 5.31
CA HIS A 218 11.49 9.02 4.90
C HIS A 218 10.10 9.68 4.99
N PRO A 219 10.01 10.98 5.31
CA PRO A 219 8.75 11.66 5.55
C PRO A 219 7.70 11.52 4.45
N GLN A 220 8.10 11.41 3.19
CA GLN A 220 7.17 11.24 2.08
C GLN A 220 6.46 9.88 2.07
N TRP A 221 7.05 8.82 2.61
CA TRP A 221 6.45 7.47 2.55
C TRP A 221 5.19 7.33 3.39
N ILE A 222 4.94 8.25 4.32
CA ILE A 222 3.72 8.28 5.12
C ILE A 222 2.44 8.36 4.25
N ILE A 223 2.55 8.70 2.96
CA ILE A 223 1.42 8.59 2.04
C ILE A 223 0.87 7.16 1.92
N PHE A 224 1.69 6.13 2.12
CA PHE A 224 1.23 4.73 2.02
C PHE A 224 0.20 4.36 3.10
N ILE A 225 0.23 4.99 4.28
CA ILE A 225 -0.74 4.74 5.35
C ILE A 225 -2.06 5.52 5.15
N THR A 226 -1.99 6.67 4.47
CA THR A 226 -3.11 7.62 4.41
C THR A 226 -4.43 7.08 3.85
N PRO A 227 -4.48 6.25 2.78
CA PRO A 227 -5.77 5.73 2.31
C PRO A 227 -6.46 4.85 3.36
N PHE A 228 -5.68 4.06 4.09
CA PHE A 228 -6.20 3.12 5.07
C PHE A 228 -6.70 3.83 6.33
N LEU A 229 -6.03 4.91 6.76
CA LEU A 229 -6.53 5.78 7.82
C LEU A 229 -7.87 6.41 7.42
N VAL A 230 -7.97 6.94 6.20
CA VAL A 230 -9.21 7.54 5.70
C VAL A 230 -10.35 6.51 5.66
N PHE A 231 -10.09 5.29 5.15
CA PHE A 231 -11.07 4.21 5.21
C PHE A 231 -11.48 3.88 6.66
N GLY A 232 -10.51 3.77 7.58
CA GLY A 232 -10.76 3.53 8.99
C GLY A 232 -11.64 4.60 9.64
N THR A 233 -11.40 5.88 9.36
CA THR A 233 -12.21 7.00 9.83
C THR A 233 -13.66 6.89 9.35
N VAL A 234 -13.87 6.58 8.08
CA VAL A 234 -15.20 6.53 7.47
C VAL A 234 -15.96 5.26 7.86
N ILE A 235 -15.27 4.14 8.13
CA ILE A 235 -15.88 2.90 8.64
C ILE A 235 -16.48 3.10 10.03
N ASN A 236 -15.87 3.95 10.87
CA ASN A 236 -16.34 4.23 12.22
C ASN A 236 -17.80 4.76 12.20
N LYS A 237 -18.64 4.29 13.15
CA LYS A 237 -20.04 4.73 13.28
C LYS A 237 -20.16 6.25 13.51
N LYS A 238 -19.16 6.89 14.12
CA LYS A 238 -19.11 8.34 14.36
C LYS A 238 -18.21 9.06 13.34
N TYR A 239 -18.45 8.89 12.05
CA TYR A 239 -17.66 9.55 11.00
C TYR A 239 -18.18 10.95 10.61
N ASN A 240 -19.32 11.38 11.14
CA ASN A 240 -19.88 12.73 10.93
C ASN A 240 -19.05 13.77 11.71
N PHE A 241 -17.89 14.13 11.19
CA PHE A 241 -17.11 15.29 11.65
C PHE A 241 -17.48 16.58 10.89
N LEU A 242 -18.26 16.45 9.81
CA LEU A 242 -18.65 17.53 8.87
C LEU A 242 -20.14 17.88 8.95
N CYS A 243 -20.82 17.55 10.05
CA CYS A 243 -22.21 17.93 10.28
C CYS A 243 -22.31 18.68 11.62
N TYR A 244 -22.16 20.00 11.54
CA TYR A 244 -23.05 20.92 12.23
C TYR A 244 -24.16 21.31 11.26
#